data_AF-A0ABD4WVF5-F1
#
_entry.id   AF-A0ABD4WVF5-F1
#
_cell.length_a   1.000
_cell.length_b   1.000
_cell.length_c   1.000
_cell.angle_alpha   90.00
_cell.angle_beta   90.00
_cell.angle_gamma   90.00
#
_symmetry.space_group_name_H-M   'P 1'
#
loop_
_entity.id
_entity.type
_entity.pdbx_description
1 polymer ?
#
loop_
_entity_poly.entity_id
_entity_poly.type
_entity_poly.pdbx_seq_one_letter_code
_entity_poly.pdbx_strand_id
1 'polypeptide(L)' 'MKWYKGVVMQVLMTEIETEREHMVMLGLTEGFTSRNTVRISQTLDYLLNELRKVMAAD' A
#
# COMPACT_ATOMS: atom_id res chain seq x y z
N MET A 1 10.04 3.83 -21.87
CA MET A 1 8.79 3.88 -21.08
C MET A 1 8.51 2.58 -20.30
N LYS A 2 8.39 1.42 -20.96
CA LYS A 2 7.90 0.16 -20.35
C LYS A 2 8.73 -0.35 -19.15
N TRP A 3 10.05 -0.16 -19.17
CA TRP A 3 10.95 -0.57 -18.09
C TRP A 3 10.78 0.27 -16.81
N TYR A 4 10.63 1.58 -16.97
CA TYR A 4 10.36 2.51 -15.85
C TYR A 4 9.02 2.17 -15.17
N LYS A 5 7.98 1.89 -15.96
CA LYS A 5 6.68 1.40 -15.45
C LYS A 5 6.84 0.11 -14.63
N GLY A 6 7.66 -0.84 -15.10
CA GLY A 6 7.93 -2.08 -14.39
C GLY A 6 8.61 -1.86 -13.03
N VAL A 7 9.63 -0.99 -12.97
CA VAL A 7 10.32 -0.64 -11.72
C VAL A 7 9.37 0.07 -10.75
N VAL A 8 8.61 1.06 -11.21
CA VAL A 8 7.63 1.76 -10.37
C VAL A 8 6.58 0.81 -9.81
N MET A 9 6.10 -0.13 -10.63
CA MET A 9 5.13 -1.15 -10.20
C MET A 9 5.71 -2.07 -9.12
N GLN A 10 6.96 -2.52 -9.28
CA GLN A 10 7.64 -3.33 -8.26
C GLN A 10 7.81 -2.57 -6.93
N VAL A 11 8.23 -1.30 -6.97
CA VAL A 11 8.35 -0.48 -5.76
C VAL A 11 7.00 -0.34 -5.07
N LEU A 12 5.94 0.02 -5.80
CA LEU A 12 4.60 0.15 -5.22
C LEU A 12 4.10 -1.16 -4.60
N MET A 13 4.31 -2.30 -5.25
CA MET A 13 3.92 -3.60 -4.68
C MET A 13 4.68 -3.92 -3.39
N THR A 14 5.99 -3.63 -3.31
CA THR A 14 6.78 -3.86 -2.09
C THR A 14 6.30 -2.98 -0.93
N GLU A 15 6.00 -1.70 -1.19
CA GLU A 15 5.50 -0.79 -0.16
C GLU A 15 4.09 -1.19 0.31
N ILE A 16 3.20 -1.57 -0.62
CA ILE A 16 1.87 -2.11 -0.29
C ILE A 16 2.01 -3.32 0.62
N GLU A 17 2.94 -4.22 0.30
CA GLU A 17 3.11 -5.43 1.08
C GLU A 17 3.65 -5.15 2.50
N THR A 18 4.54 -4.16 2.62
CA THR A 18 5.08 -3.72 3.91
C THR A 18 3.98 -3.06 4.78
N GLU A 19 3.19 -2.17 4.20
CA GLU A 19 2.12 -1.46 4.91
C GLU A 19 0.98 -2.40 5.33
N ARG A 20 0.62 -3.40 4.50
CA ARG A 20 -0.38 -4.42 4.87
C ARG A 20 0.09 -5.28 6.05
N GLU A 21 1.36 -5.71 6.08
CA GLU A 21 1.90 -6.46 7.22
C GLU A 21 1.88 -5.65 8.51
N HIS A 22 2.27 -4.38 8.42
CA HIS A 22 2.22 -3.46 9.55
C HIS A 22 0.77 -3.21 10.01
N MET A 23 -0.18 -3.08 9.08
CA MET A 23 -1.60 -2.93 9.42
C MET A 23 -2.15 -4.16 10.15
N VAL A 24 -1.78 -5.37 9.71
CA VAL A 24 -2.17 -6.62 10.40
C VAL A 24 -1.59 -6.64 11.81
N MET A 25 -0.32 -6.29 11.99
CA MET A 25 0.31 -6.22 13.29
C MET A 25 -0.40 -5.22 14.22
N LEU A 26 -0.71 -4.02 13.74
CA LEU A 26 -1.46 -3.01 14.51
C LEU A 26 -2.89 -3.47 14.81
N GLY A 27 -3.56 -4.12 13.84
CA GLY A 27 -4.89 -4.70 14.04
C GLY A 27 -4.92 -5.77 15.14
N LEU A 28 -3.85 -6.57 15.27
CA LEU A 28 -3.71 -7.60 16.31
C LEU A 28 -3.31 -7.03 17.67
N THR A 29 -2.48 -5.97 17.70
CA THR A 29 -1.91 -5.44 18.94
C THR A 29 -2.69 -4.28 19.54
N GLU A 30 -3.32 -3.45 18.70
CA GLU A 30 -4.07 -2.25 19.11
C GLU A 30 -5.56 -2.32 18.74
N GLY A 31 -5.94 -3.24 17.85
CA GLY A 31 -7.30 -3.35 17.29
C GLY A 31 -7.49 -2.60 15.98
N PHE A 32 -8.41 -3.08 15.14
CA PHE A 32 -8.67 -2.50 13.82
C PHE A 32 -9.31 -1.10 13.84
N THR A 33 -9.89 -0.72 14.98
CA THR A 33 -10.46 0.62 15.20
C THR A 33 -9.47 1.58 15.86
N SER A 34 -8.23 1.13 16.17
CA SER A 34 -7.21 2.02 16.72
C SER A 34 -6.87 3.14 15.74
N ARG A 35 -6.48 4.30 16.25
CA ARG A 35 -6.06 5.43 15.41
C ARG A 35 -4.89 5.06 14.50
N ASN A 36 -3.96 4.24 14.98
CA ASN A 36 -2.81 3.84 14.18
C ASN A 36 -3.22 2.88 13.07
N THR A 37 -4.09 1.91 13.36
CA THR A 37 -4.62 0.97 12.36
C THR A 37 -5.46 1.69 11.29
N VAL A 38 -6.22 2.72 11.68
CA VAL A 38 -6.96 3.56 10.73
C VAL A 38 -6.02 4.41 9.88
N ARG A 39 -4.96 4.97 10.47
CA ARG A 39 -4.00 5.79 9.70
C ARG A 39 -3.26 4.95 8.66
N ILE A 40 -2.82 3.76 9.02
CA ILE A 40 -2.10 2.89 8.08
C ILE A 40 -3.01 2.33 6.98
N SER A 41 -4.28 2.08 7.28
CA SER A 41 -5.23 1.66 6.24
C SER A 41 -5.45 2.74 5.17
N GLN A 42 -5.41 4.02 5.56
CA GLN A 42 -5.45 5.16 4.63
C GLN A 42 -4.19 5.23 3.77
N THR A 43 -3.00 4.99 4.35
CA THR A 43 -1.75 4.88 3.59
C THR A 43 -1.82 3.74 2.57
N LEU A 44 -2.31 2.56 2.99
CA LEU A 44 -2.47 1.40 2.12
C LEU A 44 -3.44 1.69 0.96
N ASP A 45 -4.57 2.36 1.23
CA ASP A 45 -5.53 2.78 0.19
C ASP A 45 -4.90 3.75 -0.81
N TYR A 46 -4.10 4.71 -0.34
CA TYR A 46 -3.36 5.61 -1.22
C TYR A 46 -2.41 4.83 -2.17
N LEU A 47 -1.62 3.90 -1.63
CA LEU A 47 -0.69 3.10 -2.43
C LEU A 47 -1.41 2.22 -3.46
N LEU A 48 -2.53 1.59 -3.07
CA LEU A 48 -3.37 0.80 -3.98
C LEU A 48 -3.93 1.67 -5.12
N ASN A 49 -4.33 2.91 -4.82
CA ASN A 49 -4.78 3.86 -5.83
C ASN A 49 -3.65 4.29 -6.79
N GLU A 50 -2.43 4.50 -6.30
CA GLU A 50 -1.27 4.79 -7.16
C GLU A 50 -0.91 3.60 -8.06
N LEU A 51 -0.93 2.37 -7.52
CA LEU A 51 -0.72 1.16 -8.31
C LEU A 51 -1.74 1.07 -9.45
N ARG A 52 -3.01 1.33 -9.16
CA ARG A 52 -4.07 1.35 -10.18
C ARG A 52 -3.79 2.37 -11.29
N LYS A 53 -3.32 3.57 -10.95
CA LYS A 53 -2.96 4.62 -11.94
C LYS A 53 -1.82 4.15 -12.83
N VAL A 54 -0.78 3.56 -12.25
CA VAL A 54 0.38 3.04 -13.00
C VAL A 54 -0.05 1.91 -13.92
N MET A 55 -0.93 0.99 -13.46
CA MET A 55 -1.45 -0.09 -14.29
C MET A 55 -2.29 0.43 -15.47
N ALA A 56 -3.12 1.44 -15.24
CA ALA A 56 -4.02 2.03 -16.23
C ALA A 56 -3.34 2.98 -17.25
N ALA A 57 -2.12 3.45 -16.97
CA ALA A 57 -1.38 4.29 -17.90
C ALA A 57 -0.70 3.44 -18.99
N ASP A 58 -1.14 3.54 -20.25
CA ASP A 58 -0.62 2.77 -21.40
C ASP A 58 0.89 2.93 -21.64
#